data_AF-A0A0R2LHB3-F1
#
_entry.id   AF-A0A0R2LHB3-F1
#
_cell.length_a   1.000
_cell.length_b   1.000
_cell.length_c   1.000
_cell.angle_alpha   90.00
_cell.angle_beta   90.00
_cell.angle_gamma   90.00
#
_symmetry.space_group_name_H-M   'P 1'
#
loop_
_entity.id
_entity.type
_entity.pdbx_description
1 polymer ?
#
loop_
_entity_poly.entity_id
_entity_poly.type
_entity_poly.pdbx_seq_one_letter_code
_entity_poly.pdbx_strand_id
1 'polypeptide(L)'
;MNYLVDGRLCGDCCKKVGLTEDIDHLTDVAGTYTVQEIKTLIDNHQKIDINHQEAKQAAPAEPTQDGLITNLKLYQEATVMTAYKIAVKSGIDWSSVVIALRGTNKEYLIATNDQVAIIKTGFMTGHTLGSGVFRMPYSNITNAQVDYHMLSGYFEIAAGGVQNTAKNYWSTGSDSPQESPNTITLTGDALRQHFLQAADLINSYVALSHQPQAAVASPTQDPVDEIRKFKGLLDDGIITQEEFDTKKKQLLGL
;
A
#
# COMPACT_ATOMS: atom_id res chain seq x y z
N MET A 1 -40.53 -23.22 -0.82
CA MET A 1 -40.45 -23.38 0.65
C MET A 1 -39.89 -22.08 1.20
N ASN A 2 -40.47 -21.53 2.27
CA ASN A 2 -39.99 -20.25 2.82
C ASN A 2 -38.82 -20.56 3.78
N TYR A 3 -37.60 -20.21 3.37
CA TYR A 3 -36.37 -20.54 4.12
C TYR A 3 -36.10 -19.58 5.29
N LEU A 4 -36.84 -18.48 5.33
CA LEU A 4 -36.76 -17.44 6.33
C LEU A 4 -38.09 -17.34 7.09
N VAL A 5 -38.02 -17.28 8.41
CA VAL A 5 -39.11 -16.91 9.31
C VAL A 5 -38.66 -15.61 9.99
N ASP A 6 -39.42 -14.52 9.79
CA ASP A 6 -39.11 -13.19 10.35
C ASP A 6 -37.69 -12.67 10.03
N GLY A 7 -37.22 -12.94 8.81
CA GLY A 7 -35.88 -12.53 8.36
C GLY A 7 -34.72 -13.37 8.93
N ARG A 8 -35.01 -14.47 9.64
CA ARG A 8 -34.04 -15.41 10.18
C ARG A 8 -34.18 -16.78 9.52
N LEU A 9 -33.08 -17.50 9.32
CA LEU A 9 -33.09 -18.87 8.78
C LEU A 9 -33.91 -19.80 9.68
N CYS A 10 -34.74 -20.63 9.06
CA CYS A 10 -35.53 -21.62 9.78
C CYS A 10 -34.61 -22.69 10.43
N GLY A 11 -34.98 -23.25 11.57
CA GLY A 11 -34.15 -24.23 12.29
C GLY A 11 -33.78 -25.48 11.47
N ASP A 12 -34.71 -25.97 10.65
CA ASP A 12 -34.45 -27.09 9.73
C ASP A 12 -33.51 -26.70 8.58
N CYS A 13 -33.52 -25.42 8.18
CA CYS A 13 -32.65 -24.85 7.16
C CYS A 13 -31.21 -24.77 7.69
N CYS A 14 -31.04 -24.33 8.94
CA CYS A 14 -29.74 -24.29 9.64
C CYS A 14 -29.09 -25.69 9.71
N LYS A 15 -29.85 -26.71 10.09
CA LYS A 15 -29.34 -28.09 10.18
C LYS A 15 -28.85 -28.64 8.84
N LYS A 16 -29.51 -28.29 7.73
CA LYS A 16 -29.12 -28.72 6.38
C LYS A 16 -27.78 -28.14 5.94
N VAL A 17 -27.46 -26.92 6.37
CA VAL A 17 -26.17 -26.28 6.06
C VAL A 17 -25.08 -26.55 7.10
N GLY A 18 -25.36 -27.37 8.11
CA GLY A 18 -24.39 -27.74 9.15
C GLY A 18 -24.29 -26.78 10.32
N LEU A 19 -25.21 -25.80 10.42
CA LEU A 19 -25.32 -24.93 11.60
C LEU A 19 -26.06 -25.70 12.70
N THR A 20 -25.31 -26.26 13.64
CA THR A 20 -25.86 -26.74 14.92
C THR A 20 -25.96 -25.55 15.88
N GLU A 21 -26.94 -25.58 16.79
CA GLU A 21 -27.39 -24.46 17.64
C GLU A 21 -26.36 -23.98 18.69
N ASP A 22 -25.12 -23.71 18.28
CA ASP A 22 -24.13 -23.02 19.10
C ASP A 22 -24.03 -21.56 18.65
N ILE A 23 -24.23 -20.64 19.59
CA ILE A 23 -24.38 -19.20 19.33
C ILE A 23 -23.11 -18.60 18.70
N ASP A 24 -21.95 -19.14 19.01
CA ASP A 24 -20.67 -18.65 18.51
C ASP A 24 -20.53 -18.85 16.98
N HIS A 25 -21.02 -19.98 16.44
CA HIS A 25 -20.95 -20.27 15.01
C HIS A 25 -21.91 -19.43 14.16
N LEU A 26 -23.02 -18.96 14.74
CA LEU A 26 -23.98 -18.11 14.03
C LEU A 26 -23.43 -16.70 13.79
N THR A 27 -22.59 -16.20 14.70
CA THR A 27 -21.95 -14.88 14.58
C THR A 27 -20.89 -14.89 13.47
N ASP A 28 -20.10 -15.96 13.40
CA ASP A 28 -19.09 -16.15 12.35
C ASP A 28 -19.73 -16.29 10.96
N VAL A 29 -20.83 -17.02 10.83
CA VAL A 29 -21.53 -17.16 9.54
C VAL A 29 -22.21 -15.86 9.12
N ALA A 30 -22.81 -15.11 10.04
CA ALA A 30 -23.43 -13.82 9.73
C ALA A 30 -22.42 -12.73 9.31
N GLY A 31 -21.17 -12.82 9.79
CA GLY A 31 -20.07 -11.96 9.36
C GLY A 31 -19.42 -12.35 8.04
N THR A 32 -19.63 -13.59 7.58
CA THR A 32 -18.87 -14.18 6.45
C THR A 32 -19.72 -14.38 5.19
N TYR A 33 -21.02 -14.64 5.32
CA TYR A 33 -21.89 -15.00 4.19
C TYR A 33 -23.14 -14.12 4.09
N THR A 34 -23.47 -13.71 2.87
CA THR A 34 -24.73 -13.02 2.58
C THR A 34 -25.91 -13.98 2.51
N VAL A 35 -27.14 -13.45 2.65
CA VAL A 35 -28.38 -14.24 2.54
C VAL A 35 -28.48 -14.98 1.20
N GLN A 36 -27.98 -14.37 0.11
CA GLN A 36 -28.04 -14.97 -1.22
C GLN A 36 -27.05 -16.14 -1.36
N GLU A 37 -25.86 -16.04 -0.79
CA GLU A 37 -24.85 -17.12 -0.81
C GLU A 37 -25.30 -18.31 0.02
N ILE A 38 -25.91 -18.06 1.19
CA ILE A 38 -26.49 -19.12 2.03
C ILE A 38 -27.60 -19.83 1.24
N LYS A 39 -28.43 -19.09 0.51
CA LYS A 39 -29.48 -19.67 -0.33
C LYS A 39 -28.90 -20.57 -1.43
N THR A 40 -27.84 -20.13 -2.11
CA THR A 40 -27.16 -20.95 -3.13
C THR A 40 -26.54 -22.22 -2.55
N LEU A 41 -25.95 -22.16 -1.36
CA LEU A 41 -25.41 -23.35 -0.67
C LEU A 41 -26.51 -24.36 -0.32
N ILE A 42 -27.66 -23.86 0.15
CA ILE A 42 -28.85 -24.69 0.43
C ILE A 42 -29.35 -25.37 -0.85
N ASP A 43 -29.52 -24.61 -1.92
CA ASP A 43 -30.03 -25.13 -3.20
C ASP A 43 -29.10 -26.22 -3.75
N ASN A 44 -27.78 -26.05 -3.59
CA ASN A 44 -26.76 -27.00 -4.04
C ASN A 44 -26.46 -28.14 -3.05
N HIS A 45 -27.16 -28.21 -1.91
CA HIS A 45 -26.95 -29.23 -0.86
C HIS A 45 -25.51 -29.24 -0.30
N GLN A 46 -24.86 -28.07 -0.27
CA GLN A 46 -23.50 -27.89 0.26
C GLN A 46 -23.54 -27.48 1.74
N LYS A 47 -22.59 -27.99 2.53
CA LYS A 47 -22.43 -27.62 3.96
C LYS A 47 -21.49 -26.43 4.11
N ILE A 48 -21.74 -25.59 5.10
CA ILE A 48 -20.83 -24.50 5.48
C ILE A 48 -19.64 -25.12 6.22
N ASP A 49 -18.43 -24.84 5.74
CA ASP A 49 -17.20 -25.21 6.44
C ASP A 49 -16.76 -24.07 7.35
N ILE A 50 -17.17 -24.14 8.61
CA ILE A 50 -16.89 -23.15 9.66
C ILE A 50 -15.42 -23.13 10.11
N ASN A 51 -14.60 -24.11 9.71
CA ASN A 51 -13.18 -24.16 10.06
C ASN A 51 -12.26 -23.59 8.97
N HIS A 52 -12.81 -23.21 7.81
CA HIS A 52 -12.03 -22.64 6.74
C HIS A 52 -11.99 -21.11 6.87
N GLN A 53 -11.14 -20.62 7.78
CA GLN A 53 -10.83 -19.18 7.98
C GLN A 53 -10.09 -18.52 6.79
N GLU A 54 -10.32 -18.97 5.56
CA GLU A 54 -9.84 -18.27 4.37
C GLU A 54 -11.02 -18.05 3.41
N ALA A 55 -12.04 -17.33 3.87
CA ALA A 55 -13.00 -16.71 2.98
C ALA A 55 -12.26 -15.65 2.14
N LYS A 56 -11.80 -16.11 0.96
CA LYS A 56 -11.48 -15.27 -0.18
C LYS A 56 -12.61 -14.24 -0.37
N GLN A 57 -12.40 -13.01 0.09
CA GLN A 57 -12.61 -11.92 -0.85
C GLN A 57 -11.80 -12.33 -2.07
N ALA A 58 -12.44 -12.56 -3.21
CA ALA A 58 -11.70 -12.72 -4.46
C ALA A 58 -10.79 -11.50 -4.52
N ALA A 59 -9.48 -11.72 -4.34
CA ALA A 59 -8.52 -10.63 -4.40
C ALA A 59 -8.84 -9.87 -5.68
N PRO A 60 -9.02 -8.53 -5.63
CA PRO A 60 -9.29 -7.77 -6.83
C PRO A 60 -8.28 -8.21 -7.90
N ALA A 61 -8.77 -8.46 -9.12
CA ALA A 61 -7.93 -8.98 -10.19
C ALA A 61 -6.63 -8.17 -10.22
N GLU A 62 -5.49 -8.87 -10.13
CA GLU A 62 -4.20 -8.19 -10.09
C GLU A 62 -4.12 -7.24 -11.29
N PRO A 63 -3.84 -5.95 -11.07
CA PRO A 63 -3.77 -4.98 -12.16
C PRO A 63 -2.69 -5.39 -13.16
N THR A 64 -2.87 -5.05 -14.43
CA THR A 64 -1.85 -5.28 -15.45
C THR A 64 -0.59 -4.48 -15.14
N GLN A 65 0.56 -4.95 -15.61
CA GLN A 65 1.83 -4.24 -15.47
C GLN A 65 1.74 -2.78 -15.97
N ASP A 66 1.13 -2.57 -17.13
CA ASP A 66 0.90 -1.22 -17.69
C ASP A 66 0.06 -0.34 -16.77
N GLY A 67 -0.98 -0.92 -16.16
CA GLY A 67 -1.83 -0.23 -15.19
C GLY A 67 -1.06 0.18 -13.93
N LEU A 68 -0.10 -0.64 -13.47
CA LEU A 68 0.75 -0.30 -12.33
C LEU A 68 1.76 0.80 -12.65
N ILE A 69 2.24 0.87 -13.89
CA ILE A 69 3.33 1.77 -14.31
C ILE A 69 2.85 3.21 -14.49
N THR A 70 1.58 3.42 -14.81
CA THR A 70 1.01 4.72 -15.23
C THR A 70 1.32 5.88 -14.27
N ASN A 71 1.46 5.60 -12.96
CA ASN A 71 1.73 6.61 -11.92
C ASN A 71 3.20 6.65 -11.43
N LEU A 72 4.04 5.73 -11.91
CA LEU A 72 5.43 5.61 -11.46
C LEU A 72 6.33 6.56 -12.25
N LYS A 73 7.10 7.38 -11.53
CA LYS A 73 8.21 8.16 -12.10
C LYS A 73 9.46 7.32 -12.28
N LEU A 74 9.65 6.30 -11.46
CA LEU A 74 10.82 5.42 -11.52
C LEU A 74 10.48 4.00 -11.05
N TYR A 75 10.75 3.01 -11.91
CA TYR A 75 10.45 1.61 -11.62
C TYR A 75 11.30 0.64 -12.44
N GLN A 76 11.26 -0.64 -12.07
CA GLN A 76 11.83 -1.74 -12.86
C GLN A 76 10.71 -2.64 -13.37
N GLU A 77 10.54 -2.72 -14.69
CA GLU A 77 9.49 -3.52 -15.35
C GLU A 77 9.42 -4.96 -14.82
N ALA A 78 10.57 -5.64 -14.75
CA ALA A 78 10.64 -7.03 -14.32
C ALA A 78 10.20 -7.28 -12.86
N THR A 79 10.15 -6.25 -12.01
CA THR A 79 9.88 -6.41 -10.57
C THR A 79 8.69 -5.60 -10.06
N VAL A 80 8.05 -4.78 -10.90
CA VAL A 80 6.96 -3.87 -10.50
C VAL A 80 5.75 -4.60 -9.90
N MET A 81 5.33 -5.73 -10.48
CA MET A 81 4.23 -6.54 -9.93
C MET A 81 4.56 -7.07 -8.53
N THR A 82 5.83 -7.42 -8.29
CA THR A 82 6.25 -7.88 -6.96
C THR A 82 6.25 -6.71 -5.98
N ALA A 83 6.76 -5.54 -6.39
CA ALA A 83 6.73 -4.33 -5.59
C ALA A 83 5.29 -3.92 -5.23
N TYR A 84 4.34 -4.03 -6.15
CA TYR A 84 2.91 -3.81 -5.90
C TYR A 84 2.35 -4.69 -4.78
N LYS A 85 2.57 -6.01 -4.87
CA LYS A 85 2.09 -6.95 -3.84
C LYS A 85 2.67 -6.61 -2.46
N ILE A 86 3.95 -6.24 -2.41
CA ILE A 86 4.62 -5.85 -1.17
C ILE A 86 4.10 -4.51 -0.63
N ALA A 87 3.88 -3.51 -1.50
CA ALA A 87 3.32 -2.22 -1.11
C ALA A 87 1.91 -2.37 -0.53
N VAL A 88 1.01 -3.06 -1.23
CA VAL A 88 -0.38 -3.29 -0.78
C VAL A 88 -0.40 -4.07 0.53
N LYS A 89 0.39 -5.15 0.64
CA LYS A 89 0.50 -5.93 1.89
C LYS A 89 1.02 -5.09 3.07
N SER A 90 1.80 -4.04 2.78
CA SER A 90 2.36 -3.12 3.78
C SER A 90 1.46 -1.90 4.03
N GLY A 91 0.23 -1.89 3.52
CA GLY A 91 -0.73 -0.80 3.71
C GLY A 91 -0.37 0.49 2.96
N ILE A 92 0.29 0.37 1.81
CA ILE A 92 0.62 1.49 0.93
C ILE A 92 -0.36 1.49 -0.25
N ASP A 93 -1.01 2.63 -0.47
CA ASP A 93 -1.87 2.83 -1.64
C ASP A 93 -1.03 3.01 -2.90
N TRP A 94 -1.13 2.04 -3.80
CA TRP A 94 -0.40 2.06 -5.08
C TRP A 94 -0.72 3.27 -5.95
N SER A 95 -1.93 3.83 -5.84
CA SER A 95 -2.33 5.00 -6.65
C SER A 95 -1.42 6.21 -6.43
N SER A 96 -0.81 6.29 -5.24
CA SER A 96 0.07 7.37 -4.81
C SER A 96 1.56 7.08 -5.00
N VAL A 97 1.93 5.88 -5.44
CA VAL A 97 3.33 5.45 -5.56
C VAL A 97 3.96 6.08 -6.80
N VAL A 98 5.13 6.68 -6.59
CA VAL A 98 5.94 7.35 -7.63
C VAL A 98 7.29 6.67 -7.85
N ILE A 99 7.79 5.89 -6.88
CA ILE A 99 9.00 5.08 -7.03
C ILE A 99 8.69 3.65 -6.55
N ALA A 100 9.04 2.66 -7.37
CA ALA A 100 8.95 1.25 -7.00
C ALA A 100 10.18 0.48 -7.54
N LEU A 101 11.20 0.33 -6.69
CA LEU A 101 12.43 -0.37 -7.05
C LEU A 101 12.70 -1.56 -6.13
N ARG A 102 13.26 -2.63 -6.70
CA ARG A 102 13.71 -3.79 -5.95
C ARG A 102 15.24 -3.81 -5.88
N GLY A 103 15.78 -3.93 -4.66
CA GLY A 103 17.19 -4.17 -4.40
C GLY A 103 17.57 -5.66 -4.49
N THR A 104 18.84 -5.96 -4.25
CA THR A 104 19.40 -7.32 -4.44
C THR A 104 18.72 -8.36 -3.55
N ASN A 105 18.50 -8.05 -2.28
CA ASN A 105 18.13 -9.03 -1.26
C ASN A 105 16.64 -9.04 -0.90
N LYS A 106 15.76 -8.87 -1.91
CA LYS A 106 14.29 -8.74 -1.70
C LYS A 106 13.93 -7.58 -0.75
N GLU A 107 14.65 -6.49 -0.96
CA GLU A 107 14.41 -5.20 -0.34
C GLU A 107 13.72 -4.31 -1.38
N TYR A 108 12.77 -3.48 -0.96
CA TYR A 108 11.94 -2.70 -1.86
C TYR A 108 11.94 -1.25 -1.41
N LEU A 109 12.27 -0.35 -2.33
CA LEU A 109 12.06 1.08 -2.17
C LEU A 109 10.71 1.44 -2.76
N ILE A 110 9.79 1.88 -1.90
CA ILE A 110 8.47 2.37 -2.29
C ILE A 110 8.37 3.82 -1.84
N ALA A 111 8.28 4.76 -2.76
CA ALA A 111 8.05 6.17 -2.43
C ALA A 111 6.69 6.61 -2.96
N THR A 112 5.92 7.30 -2.14
CA THR A 112 4.66 7.95 -2.50
C THR A 112 4.87 9.46 -2.59
N ASN A 113 3.80 10.22 -2.78
CA ASN A 113 3.88 11.69 -2.83
C ASN A 113 4.26 12.34 -1.49
N ASP A 114 4.12 11.64 -0.37
CA ASP A 114 4.26 12.18 1.00
C ASP A 114 5.35 11.53 1.86
N GLN A 115 5.90 10.38 1.45
CA GLN A 115 6.81 9.58 2.27
C GLN A 115 7.62 8.58 1.46
N VAL A 116 8.64 8.00 2.11
CA VAL A 116 9.42 6.87 1.62
C VAL A 116 9.25 5.68 2.54
N ALA A 117 9.18 4.48 1.96
CA ALA A 117 9.23 3.22 2.66
C ALA A 117 10.33 2.30 2.10
N ILE A 118 11.08 1.67 2.99
CA ILE A 118 11.97 0.55 2.71
C ILE A 118 11.34 -0.70 3.32
N ILE A 119 11.02 -1.67 2.47
CA ILE A 119 10.37 -2.90 2.89
C ILE A 119 11.32 -4.06 2.64
N LYS A 120 11.63 -4.81 3.69
CA LYS A 120 12.54 -5.95 3.62
C LYS A 120 11.77 -7.24 3.82
N THR A 121 11.96 -8.19 2.91
CA THR A 121 11.24 -9.47 2.93
C THR A 121 12.19 -10.65 2.80
N GLY A 122 12.02 -11.64 3.68
CA GLY A 122 12.69 -12.93 3.57
C GLY A 122 13.90 -13.11 4.49
N PHE A 123 14.35 -14.36 4.54
CA PHE A 123 15.32 -14.89 5.51
C PHE A 123 16.64 -14.10 5.57
N MET A 124 17.17 -13.69 4.41
CA MET A 124 18.43 -12.95 4.29
C MET A 124 18.39 -11.53 4.86
N THR A 125 17.20 -11.03 5.22
CA THR A 125 17.00 -9.72 5.87
C THR A 125 16.70 -9.85 7.37
N GLY A 126 16.87 -11.06 7.94
CA GLY A 126 16.50 -11.36 9.33
C GLY A 126 15.01 -11.65 9.55
N HIS A 127 14.18 -11.58 8.50
CA HIS A 127 12.74 -11.82 8.57
C HIS A 127 12.39 -13.23 8.08
N THR A 128 12.46 -14.21 8.98
CA THR A 128 12.11 -15.62 8.71
C THR A 128 10.60 -15.84 8.60
N LEU A 129 9.80 -15.00 9.28
CA LEU A 129 8.36 -14.84 9.15
C LEU A 129 8.03 -13.33 9.19
N GLY A 130 7.25 -12.84 8.23
CA GLY A 130 6.85 -11.43 8.14
C GLY A 130 7.76 -10.55 7.28
N SER A 131 7.64 -9.24 7.45
CA SER A 131 8.38 -8.21 6.71
C SER A 131 8.72 -7.03 7.62
N GLY A 132 9.92 -6.49 7.50
CA GLY A 132 10.28 -5.21 8.13
C GLY A 132 9.86 -4.06 7.24
N VAL A 133 9.14 -3.08 7.80
CA VAL A 133 8.73 -1.86 7.09
C VAL A 133 9.33 -0.66 7.81
N PHE A 134 10.33 -0.04 7.19
CA PHE A 134 10.80 1.28 7.57
C PHE A 134 10.06 2.31 6.74
N ARG A 135 9.43 3.30 7.37
CA ARG A 135 8.61 4.30 6.68
C ARG A 135 8.79 5.67 7.33
N MET A 136 8.91 6.71 6.51
CA MET A 136 9.20 8.06 6.99
C MET A 136 8.66 9.13 6.05
N PRO A 137 7.98 10.17 6.56
CA PRO A 137 7.61 11.33 5.76
C PRO A 137 8.85 12.10 5.29
N TYR A 138 8.76 12.76 4.13
CA TYR A 138 9.90 13.51 3.56
C TYR A 138 10.45 14.60 4.51
N SER A 139 9.58 15.20 5.33
CA SER A 139 9.94 16.21 6.34
C SER A 139 10.90 15.71 7.42
N ASN A 140 11.03 14.39 7.57
CA ASN A 140 11.89 13.78 8.57
C ASN A 140 13.18 13.22 7.95
N ILE A 141 13.29 13.22 6.62
CA ILE A 141 14.47 12.75 5.88
C ILE A 141 15.46 13.91 5.76
N THR A 142 16.73 13.66 6.10
CA THR A 142 17.81 14.61 5.88
C THR A 142 18.45 14.44 4.50
N ASN A 143 18.66 13.19 4.06
CA ASN A 143 19.24 12.88 2.76
C ASN A 143 18.90 11.44 2.31
N ALA A 144 18.81 11.22 1.01
CA ALA A 144 18.86 9.91 0.37
C ALA A 144 20.16 9.79 -0.43
N GLN A 145 20.89 8.69 -0.29
CA GLN A 145 22.20 8.54 -0.93
C GLN A 145 22.49 7.10 -1.36
N VAL A 146 23.45 6.96 -2.26
CA VAL A 146 24.03 5.67 -2.65
C VAL A 146 25.51 5.67 -2.30
N ASP A 147 25.91 4.75 -1.43
CA ASP A 147 27.31 4.40 -1.19
C ASP A 147 27.62 3.14 -2.00
N TYR A 148 28.59 3.19 -2.91
CA TYR A 148 28.88 2.07 -3.80
C TYR A 148 30.37 1.93 -4.08
N HIS A 149 30.93 0.78 -3.74
CA HIS A 149 32.36 0.49 -3.83
C HIS A 149 32.62 -0.85 -4.51
N MET A 150 33.56 -0.86 -5.46
CA MET A 150 33.88 -2.04 -6.29
C MET A 150 32.64 -2.62 -7.01
N LEU A 151 32.10 -3.75 -6.52
CA LEU A 151 31.02 -4.50 -7.16
C LEU A 151 29.69 -4.46 -6.40
N SER A 152 29.64 -3.77 -5.26
CA SER A 152 28.46 -3.72 -4.39
C SER A 152 28.38 -2.41 -3.60
N GLY A 153 27.19 -2.11 -3.11
CA GLY A 153 26.94 -0.93 -2.31
C GLY A 153 25.58 -1.00 -1.65
N TYR A 154 25.11 0.14 -1.18
CA TYR A 154 23.78 0.28 -0.63
C TYR A 154 23.21 1.68 -0.92
N PHE A 155 21.90 1.72 -1.05
CA PHE A 155 21.12 2.94 -0.91
C PHE A 155 20.78 3.14 0.58
N GLU A 156 20.72 4.39 1.03
CA GLU A 156 20.44 4.75 2.42
C GLU A 156 19.53 5.98 2.50
N ILE A 157 18.55 5.92 3.41
CA ILE A 157 17.80 7.09 3.88
C ILE A 157 18.37 7.54 5.24
N ALA A 158 18.94 8.73 5.29
CA ALA A 158 19.41 9.36 6.52
C ALA A 158 18.31 10.24 7.13
N ALA A 159 18.12 10.12 8.44
CA ALA A 159 17.19 10.96 9.20
C ALA A 159 17.63 11.16 10.65
N GLY A 160 17.09 12.20 11.29
CA GLY A 160 17.25 12.44 12.72
C GLY A 160 16.60 11.34 13.54
N GLY A 161 17.37 10.66 14.40
CA GLY A 161 16.90 9.56 15.24
C GLY A 161 17.13 8.15 14.66
N VAL A 162 17.62 8.04 13.42
CA VAL A 162 18.10 6.78 12.84
C VAL A 162 19.62 6.71 13.03
N GLN A 163 20.15 5.54 13.43
CA GLN A 163 21.58 5.34 13.63
C GLN A 163 22.31 5.34 12.27
N ASN A 164 22.71 6.52 11.81
CA ASN A 164 23.48 6.75 10.57
C ASN A 164 24.98 6.48 10.80
N THR A 165 25.34 5.24 11.08
CA THR A 165 26.75 4.78 11.08
C THR A 165 27.10 4.19 9.72
N ALA A 166 28.32 4.44 9.23
CA ALA A 166 28.83 3.81 8.00
C ALA A 166 28.67 2.29 8.08
N LYS A 167 28.04 1.68 7.06
CA LYS A 167 27.68 0.27 7.09
C LYS A 167 28.74 -0.57 6.36
N ASN A 168 29.10 -1.70 6.96
CA ASN A 168 30.13 -2.61 6.45
C ASN A 168 29.50 -3.88 5.87
N TYR A 169 29.59 -4.03 4.55
CA TYR A 169 29.09 -5.19 3.80
C TYR A 169 29.68 -6.55 4.25
N TRP A 170 30.87 -6.53 4.86
CA TRP A 170 31.59 -7.71 5.33
C TRP A 170 31.39 -8.03 6.83
N SER A 171 30.54 -7.27 7.53
CA SER A 171 30.23 -7.51 8.94
C SER A 171 28.92 -8.31 9.10
N THR A 172 28.82 -9.10 10.17
CA THR A 172 27.55 -9.68 10.63
C THR A 172 26.99 -8.83 11.78
N GLY A 173 25.69 -8.51 11.77
CA GLY A 173 25.02 -7.69 12.79
C GLY A 173 24.47 -6.34 12.27
N SER A 174 24.08 -5.45 13.20
CA SER A 174 23.38 -4.16 12.97
C SER A 174 24.14 -3.11 12.13
N ASP A 175 25.39 -3.39 11.78
CA ASP A 175 26.22 -2.57 10.90
C ASP A 175 26.27 -3.11 9.46
N SER A 176 25.53 -4.19 9.15
CA SER A 176 25.34 -4.67 7.78
C SER A 176 24.19 -3.92 7.08
N PRO A 177 24.35 -3.49 5.81
CA PRO A 177 23.28 -2.85 5.05
C PRO A 177 22.01 -3.72 4.89
N GLN A 178 22.16 -5.04 5.02
CA GLN A 178 21.07 -5.99 4.89
C GLN A 178 20.17 -6.00 6.12
N GLU A 179 20.73 -5.80 7.32
CA GLU A 179 19.98 -5.78 8.58
C GLU A 179 19.56 -4.37 9.00
N SER A 180 20.18 -3.32 8.43
CA SER A 180 19.77 -1.94 8.71
C SER A 180 18.43 -1.60 8.04
N PRO A 181 17.44 -1.07 8.78
CA PRO A 181 16.08 -0.86 8.26
C PRO A 181 15.99 0.23 7.19
N ASN A 182 16.91 1.19 7.21
CA ASN A 182 16.93 2.37 6.34
C ASN A 182 17.81 2.21 5.08
N THR A 183 18.26 0.98 4.78
CA THR A 183 19.18 0.71 3.66
C THR A 183 18.64 -0.35 2.71
N ILE A 184 19.12 -0.32 1.46
CA ILE A 184 18.83 -1.31 0.43
C ILE A 184 20.14 -1.74 -0.23
N THR A 185 20.37 -3.06 -0.32
CA THR A 185 21.59 -3.61 -0.93
C THR A 185 21.55 -3.47 -2.44
N LEU A 186 22.67 -3.04 -3.02
CA LEU A 186 22.85 -2.84 -4.46
C LEU A 186 24.03 -3.68 -4.97
N THR A 187 23.79 -4.45 -6.03
CA THR A 187 24.83 -5.18 -6.77
C THR A 187 24.64 -4.99 -8.27
N GLY A 188 25.68 -4.53 -8.95
CA GLY A 188 25.67 -4.24 -10.39
C GLY A 188 25.34 -2.78 -10.72
N ASP A 189 25.90 -2.31 -11.83
CA ASP A 189 25.82 -0.90 -12.22
C ASP A 189 24.40 -0.46 -12.61
N ALA A 190 23.64 -1.29 -13.34
CA ALA A 190 22.27 -0.94 -13.71
C ALA A 190 21.38 -0.67 -12.47
N LEU A 191 21.55 -1.49 -11.43
CA LEU A 191 20.82 -1.30 -10.18
C LEU A 191 21.30 -0.05 -9.45
N ARG A 192 22.61 0.21 -9.42
CA ARG A 192 23.18 1.46 -8.90
C ARG A 192 22.58 2.68 -9.57
N GLN A 193 22.48 2.71 -10.91
CA GLN A 193 21.94 3.85 -11.64
C GLN A 193 20.47 4.12 -11.30
N HIS A 194 19.63 3.09 -11.21
CA HIS A 194 18.24 3.26 -10.78
C HIS A 194 18.15 3.86 -9.36
N PHE A 195 19.01 3.42 -8.44
CA PHE A 195 18.97 3.94 -7.07
C PHE A 195 19.59 5.34 -6.92
N LEU A 196 20.52 5.73 -7.81
CA LEU A 196 20.97 7.13 -7.91
C LEU A 196 19.83 8.04 -8.36
N GLN A 197 19.09 7.64 -9.42
CA GLN A 197 17.90 8.38 -9.86
C GLN A 197 16.83 8.47 -8.76
N ALA A 198 16.65 7.39 -8.00
CA ALA A 198 15.72 7.38 -6.87
C ALA A 198 16.17 8.34 -5.76
N ALA A 199 17.47 8.36 -5.43
CA ALA A 199 18.03 9.28 -4.45
C ALA A 199 17.80 10.74 -4.85
N ASP A 200 18.06 11.10 -6.11
CA ASP A 200 17.84 12.45 -6.62
C ASP A 200 16.36 12.87 -6.55
N LEU A 201 15.46 11.97 -6.94
CA LEU A 201 14.02 12.22 -6.90
C LEU A 201 13.52 12.36 -5.45
N ILE A 202 13.96 11.49 -4.53
CA ILE A 202 13.63 11.58 -3.10
C ILE A 202 14.16 12.89 -2.52
N ASN A 203 15.41 13.24 -2.79
CA ASN A 203 15.99 14.50 -2.31
C ASN A 203 15.25 15.74 -2.84
N SER A 204 14.65 15.65 -4.03
CA SER A 204 13.77 16.71 -4.55
C SER A 204 12.49 16.84 -3.72
N TYR A 205 11.84 15.73 -3.35
CA TYR A 205 10.69 15.75 -2.43
C TYR A 205 11.07 16.22 -1.01
N VAL A 206 12.25 15.82 -0.53
CA VAL A 206 12.80 16.29 0.74
C VAL A 206 12.98 17.80 0.72
N ALA A 207 13.60 18.35 -0.32
CA ALA A 207 13.77 19.79 -0.48
C ALA A 207 12.41 20.53 -0.49
N LEU A 208 11.42 20.02 -1.23
CA LEU A 208 10.07 20.58 -1.27
C LEU A 208 9.39 20.53 0.11
N SER A 209 9.56 19.46 0.88
CA SER A 209 8.97 19.32 2.21
C SER A 209 9.59 20.23 3.27
N HIS A 210 10.82 20.70 3.05
CA HIS A 210 11.55 21.61 3.95
C HIS A 210 11.50 23.08 3.52
N GLN A 211 10.86 23.39 2.38
CA GLN A 211 10.63 24.78 2.02
C GLN A 211 9.67 25.41 3.04
N PRO A 212 9.98 26.59 3.61
CA PRO A 212 9.02 27.33 4.39
C PRO A 212 7.85 27.62 3.48
N GLN A 213 6.71 27.00 3.79
CA GLN A 213 5.48 27.18 3.04
C GLN A 213 5.09 28.66 3.18
N ALA A 214 5.52 29.49 2.23
CA ALA A 214 4.91 30.79 2.01
C ALA A 214 3.42 30.50 1.87
N ALA A 215 2.60 31.13 2.69
CA ALA A 215 1.18 30.85 2.79
C ALA A 215 0.46 31.20 1.46
N VAL A 216 0.53 30.33 0.45
CA VAL A 216 -0.37 30.29 -0.70
C VAL A 216 -0.28 28.93 -1.40
N ALA A 217 -1.46 28.33 -1.62
CA ALA A 217 -1.78 27.16 -2.43
C ALA A 217 -1.31 25.78 -1.91
N SER A 218 -2.30 25.04 -1.38
CA SER A 218 -2.25 23.62 -1.07
C SER A 218 -1.76 22.78 -2.26
N PRO A 219 -1.07 21.65 -2.01
CA PRO A 219 -0.68 20.71 -3.06
C PRO A 219 -1.95 20.16 -3.73
N THR A 220 -1.90 20.03 -5.05
CA THR A 220 -2.93 19.51 -5.95
C THR A 220 -3.75 18.40 -5.29
N GLN A 221 -4.91 18.76 -4.75
CA GLN A 221 -5.90 17.80 -4.27
C GLN A 221 -6.57 17.17 -5.48
N ASP A 222 -6.88 15.88 -5.38
CA ASP A 222 -7.62 15.15 -6.41
C ASP A 222 -8.87 15.98 -6.81
N PRO A 223 -9.04 16.33 -8.10
CA PRO A 223 -10.20 17.08 -8.57
C PRO A 223 -11.53 16.47 -8.12
N VAL A 224 -11.60 15.16 -7.93
CA VAL A 224 -12.78 14.44 -7.47
C VAL A 224 -13.11 14.77 -6.00
N ASP A 225 -12.10 14.87 -5.14
CA ASP A 225 -12.29 15.19 -3.73
C ASP A 225 -12.65 16.66 -3.52
N GLU A 226 -12.11 17.57 -4.34
CA GLU A 226 -12.55 18.96 -4.34
C GLU A 226 -14.01 19.08 -4.79
N ILE A 227 -14.41 18.38 -5.85
CA ILE A 227 -15.81 18.37 -6.31
C ILE A 227 -16.76 17.86 -5.20
N ARG A 228 -16.37 16.85 -4.41
CA ARG A 228 -17.16 16.39 -3.26
C ARG A 228 -17.29 17.45 -2.16
N LYS A 229 -16.20 18.18 -1.85
CA LYS A 229 -16.23 19.28 -0.86
C LYS A 229 -17.14 20.42 -1.32
N PHE A 230 -17.01 20.85 -2.57
CA PHE A 230 -17.89 21.89 -3.14
C PHE A 230 -19.35 21.44 -3.19
N LYS A 231 -19.63 20.15 -3.41
CA LYS A 231 -20.99 19.62 -3.35
C LYS A 231 -21.57 19.68 -1.94
N GLY A 232 -20.75 19.40 -0.91
CA GLY A 232 -21.14 19.60 0.49
C GLY A 232 -21.52 21.05 0.78
N LEU A 233 -20.72 22.03 0.33
CA LEU A 233 -21.02 23.45 0.50
C LEU A 233 -22.32 23.88 -0.21
N LEU A 234 -22.63 23.28 -1.37
CA LEU A 234 -23.88 23.49 -2.08
C LEU A 234 -25.07 22.91 -1.30
N ASP A 235 -24.92 21.70 -0.76
CA ASP A 235 -25.96 21.03 0.04
C ASP A 235 -26.24 21.76 1.36
N ASP A 236 -25.19 22.35 1.95
CA ASP A 236 -25.28 23.21 3.13
C ASP A 236 -25.84 24.61 2.79
N GLY A 237 -26.10 24.91 1.52
CA GLY A 237 -26.61 26.20 1.05
C GLY A 237 -25.64 27.36 1.19
N ILE A 238 -24.34 27.08 1.36
CA ILE A 238 -23.27 28.07 1.52
C ILE A 238 -22.88 28.67 0.16
N ILE A 239 -22.94 27.87 -0.90
CA ILE A 239 -22.72 28.32 -2.28
C ILE A 239 -23.94 28.02 -3.15
N THR A 240 -24.07 28.76 -4.24
CA THR A 240 -25.13 28.56 -5.23
C THR A 240 -24.76 27.47 -6.25
N GLN A 241 -25.78 26.94 -6.94
CA GLN A 241 -25.59 25.95 -8.01
C GLN A 241 -24.65 26.46 -9.11
N GLU A 242 -24.74 27.75 -9.45
CA GLU A 242 -23.93 28.36 -10.52
C GLU A 242 -22.45 28.48 -10.12
N GLU A 243 -22.17 28.80 -8.86
CA GLU A 243 -20.81 28.83 -8.30
C GLU A 243 -20.20 27.43 -8.24
N PHE A 244 -21.00 26.43 -7.84
CA PHE A 244 -20.60 25.02 -7.86
C PHE A 244 -20.23 24.56 -9.28
N ASP A 245 -21.09 24.83 -10.27
CA ASP A 245 -20.88 24.38 -11.64
C ASP A 245 -19.67 25.06 -12.31
N THR A 246 -19.44 26.35 -12.02
CA THR A 246 -18.26 27.08 -12.46
C THR A 246 -16.99 26.46 -11.90
N LYS A 247 -16.96 26.14 -10.61
CA LYS A 247 -15.80 25.49 -9.96
C LYS A 247 -15.58 24.07 -10.45
N LYS A 248 -16.66 23.29 -10.63
CA LYS A 248 -16.59 21.94 -11.19
C LYS A 248 -15.98 21.92 -12.60
N LYS A 249 -16.34 22.86 -13.47
CA LYS A 249 -15.74 22.97 -14.81
C LYS A 249 -14.26 23.33 -14.75
N GLN A 250 -13.89 24.29 -13.90
CA GLN A 250 -12.48 24.66 -13.66
C GLN A 250 -11.65 23.46 -13.18
N LEU A 251 -12.18 22.65 -12.27
CA LEU A 251 -11.51 21.47 -11.72
C LEU A 251 -11.40 20.31 -12.71
N LEU A 252 -12.33 20.21 -13.67
CA LEU A 252 -12.32 19.19 -14.73
C LEU A 252 -11.57 19.64 -16.00
N GLY A 253 -11.11 20.89 -16.07
CA GLY A 253 -10.41 21.45 -17.24
C GLY A 253 -11.29 21.61 -18.49
N LEU A 254 -12.58 21.91 -18.31
CA LEU A 254 -13.60 22.04 -19.37
C LEU A 254 -14.00 23.49 -19.68
#